data_AF-A0A958J6S5-F1
#
_entry.id   AF-A0A958J6S5-F1
#
_cell.length_a   1.000
_cell.length_b   1.000
_cell.length_c   1.000
_cell.angle_alpha   90.00
_cell.angle_beta   90.00
_cell.angle_gamma   90.00
#
_symmetry.space_group_name_H-M   'P 1'
#
loop_
_entity.id
_entity.type
_entity.pdbx_description
1 polymer ?
#
loop_
_entity_poly.entity_id
_entity_poly.type
_entity_poly.pdbx_seq_one_letter_code
_entity_poly.pdbx_strand_id
1 'polypeptide(L)'
;MTVDYVVQDDRGLVVQQNQYVISSPEKGYQDHYIRLNRYYFSRNDYAINIKVSYNGKSVQRTARFGFYWQFVPGTEKDLDLAIKQLRYIAKEDSIKYYLKKGSYEEKKAFFQRFWESKDPNPDTEANELMEEYYRRINYANGQFSSSGLGGWITDRGRIFIKFGQPDDVERHPFEANSYPYEIWRYYSLQKNFLFIDRTGFGDYDLHPSYYYVEYE
;
A
#
# COMPACT_ATOMS: atom_id res chain seq x y z
N MET A 1 14.45 -20.95 -22.21
CA MET A 1 13.19 -21.04 -21.45
C MET A 1 12.30 -19.87 -21.85
N THR A 2 10.97 -20.04 -21.85
CA THR A 2 10.04 -18.90 -22.05
C THR A 2 9.34 -18.58 -20.74
N VAL A 3 9.11 -17.28 -20.51
CA VAL A 3 8.30 -16.77 -19.40
C VAL A 3 7.20 -15.92 -20.02
N ASP A 4 5.99 -16.44 -19.99
CA ASP A 4 4.77 -15.76 -20.43
C ASP A 4 4.08 -15.16 -19.21
N TYR A 5 3.55 -13.95 -19.35
CA TYR A 5 2.64 -13.40 -18.35
C TYR A 5 1.40 -12.78 -18.97
N VAL A 6 0.30 -12.90 -18.25
CA VAL A 6 -0.99 -12.25 -18.54
C VAL A 6 -1.48 -11.60 -17.25
N VAL A 7 -1.76 -10.32 -17.30
CA VAL A 7 -2.40 -9.56 -16.23
C VAL A 7 -3.85 -9.32 -16.57
N GLN A 8 -4.74 -9.65 -15.64
CA GLN A 8 -6.18 -9.42 -15.74
C GLN A 8 -6.68 -8.53 -14.61
N ASP A 9 -7.63 -7.64 -14.91
CA ASP A 9 -8.38 -6.93 -13.88
C ASP A 9 -9.36 -7.86 -13.15
N ASP A 10 -10.02 -7.34 -12.12
CA ASP A 10 -11.03 -8.03 -11.31
C ASP A 10 -12.30 -8.46 -12.08
N ARG A 11 -12.50 -7.99 -13.32
CA ARG A 11 -13.55 -8.46 -14.23
C ARG A 11 -13.04 -9.55 -15.17
N GLY A 12 -11.75 -9.89 -15.10
CA GLY A 12 -11.08 -10.84 -15.98
C GLY A 12 -10.60 -10.24 -17.31
N LEU A 13 -10.67 -8.92 -17.50
CA LEU A 13 -10.18 -8.27 -18.72
C LEU A 13 -8.66 -8.27 -18.73
N VAL A 14 -8.05 -8.75 -19.82
CA VAL A 14 -6.60 -8.69 -20.01
C VAL A 14 -6.15 -7.24 -20.20
N VAL A 15 -5.33 -6.74 -19.29
CA VAL A 15 -4.82 -5.36 -19.30
C VAL A 15 -3.38 -5.27 -19.79
N GLN A 16 -2.59 -6.32 -19.58
CA GLN A 16 -1.21 -6.38 -20.04
C GLN A 16 -0.80 -7.84 -20.24
N GLN A 17 -0.01 -8.13 -21.27
CA GLN A 17 0.59 -9.44 -21.47
C GLN A 17 1.90 -9.30 -22.23
N ASN A 18 2.83 -10.21 -22.00
CA ASN A 18 4.05 -10.33 -22.80
C ASN A 18 4.68 -11.72 -22.67
N GLN A 19 5.65 -12.02 -23.52
CA GLN A 19 6.52 -13.18 -23.44
C GLN A 19 7.98 -12.76 -23.43
N TYR A 20 8.76 -13.37 -22.56
CA TYR A 20 10.21 -13.25 -22.53
C TYR A 20 10.86 -14.57 -22.93
N VAL A 21 11.89 -14.51 -23.75
CA VAL A 21 12.80 -15.63 -24.00
C VAL A 21 14.04 -15.40 -23.16
N ILE A 22 14.30 -16.30 -22.22
CA ILE A 22 15.45 -16.22 -21.31
C ILE A 22 16.32 -17.47 -21.40
N SER A 23 17.62 -17.27 -21.15
CA SER A 23 18.56 -18.37 -20.96
C SER A 23 18.09 -19.25 -19.79
N SER A 24 18.32 -20.56 -19.90
CA SER A 24 18.04 -21.47 -18.79
C SER A 24 19.27 -21.50 -17.88
N PRO A 25 19.12 -21.50 -16.54
CA PRO A 25 20.26 -21.57 -15.65
C PRO A 25 20.98 -22.92 -15.82
N GLU A 26 22.32 -22.90 -15.77
CA GLU A 26 23.12 -24.13 -15.82
C GLU A 26 22.92 -25.00 -14.57
N LYS A 27 22.76 -24.36 -13.40
CA LYS A 27 22.38 -24.99 -12.11
C LYS A 27 21.56 -24.01 -11.27
N GLY A 28 20.64 -24.53 -10.46
CA GLY A 28 19.90 -23.74 -9.47
C GLY A 28 18.77 -22.90 -10.05
N TYR A 29 18.55 -21.72 -9.46
CA TYR A 29 17.48 -20.78 -9.80
C TYR A 29 18.05 -19.51 -10.42
N GLN A 30 17.26 -18.86 -11.28
CA GLN A 30 17.57 -17.55 -11.86
C GLN A 30 16.40 -16.61 -11.61
N ASP A 31 16.69 -15.41 -11.12
CA ASP A 31 15.69 -14.36 -10.97
C ASP A 31 15.40 -13.71 -12.32
N HIS A 32 14.11 -13.40 -12.53
CA HIS A 32 13.66 -12.68 -13.70
C HIS A 32 12.60 -11.66 -13.30
N TYR A 33 12.85 -10.39 -13.62
CA TYR A 33 11.95 -9.29 -13.30
C TYR A 33 11.03 -8.98 -14.47
N ILE A 34 9.73 -9.11 -14.24
CA ILE A 34 8.71 -8.67 -15.18
C ILE A 34 8.44 -7.19 -14.91
N ARG A 35 8.72 -6.34 -15.92
CA ARG A 35 8.32 -4.93 -15.88
C ARG A 35 6.88 -4.80 -16.35
N LEU A 36 6.02 -4.34 -15.44
CA LEU A 36 4.64 -3.99 -15.74
C LEU A 36 4.54 -2.51 -16.08
N ASN A 37 3.76 -2.17 -17.10
CA ASN A 37 3.56 -0.78 -17.49
C ASN A 37 2.36 -0.26 -16.71
N ARG A 38 2.64 0.67 -15.78
CA ARG A 38 1.65 1.19 -14.85
C ARG A 38 0.42 1.83 -15.50
N TYR A 39 0.57 2.37 -16.71
CA TYR A 39 -0.51 3.08 -17.40
C TYR A 39 -1.66 2.18 -17.90
N TYR A 40 -1.49 0.85 -17.88
CA TYR A 40 -2.57 -0.10 -18.18
C TYR A 40 -3.39 -0.49 -16.94
N PHE A 41 -3.03 -0.01 -15.75
CA PHE A 41 -3.71 -0.35 -14.50
C PHE A 41 -4.65 0.78 -14.06
N SER A 42 -5.95 0.62 -14.29
CA SER A 42 -7.02 1.56 -13.92
C SER A 42 -7.98 1.06 -12.82
N ARG A 43 -7.68 -0.07 -12.19
CA ARG A 43 -8.51 -0.80 -11.21
C ARG A 43 -7.63 -1.17 -10.01
N ASN A 44 -8.26 -1.57 -8.91
CA ASN A 44 -7.54 -1.84 -7.66
C ASN A 44 -7.00 -3.26 -7.54
N ASP A 45 -7.66 -4.23 -8.19
CA ASP A 45 -7.37 -5.65 -8.02
C ASP A 45 -7.01 -6.29 -9.36
N TYR A 46 -5.88 -6.99 -9.36
CA TYR A 46 -5.35 -7.69 -10.52
C TYR A 46 -4.89 -9.10 -10.16
N ALA A 47 -4.89 -9.95 -11.18
CA ALA A 47 -4.21 -11.23 -11.16
C ALA A 47 -3.17 -11.26 -12.27
N ILE A 48 -1.91 -11.54 -11.92
CA ILE A 48 -0.87 -11.91 -12.89
C ILE A 48 -0.74 -13.42 -12.91
N ASN A 49 -1.07 -14.02 -14.05
CA ASN A 49 -0.72 -15.40 -14.35
C ASN A 49 0.66 -15.41 -15.02
N ILE A 50 1.59 -16.17 -14.45
CA ILE A 50 2.93 -16.37 -15.01
C ILE A 50 3.02 -17.84 -15.39
N LYS A 51 3.38 -18.11 -16.65
CA LYS A 51 3.66 -19.45 -17.16
C LYS A 51 5.12 -19.52 -17.60
N VAL A 52 5.84 -20.49 -17.07
CA VAL A 52 7.23 -20.75 -17.44
C VAL A 52 7.28 -22.05 -18.22
N SER A 53 7.89 -22.04 -19.42
CA SER A 53 8.00 -23.22 -20.27
C SER A 53 9.47 -23.55 -20.60
N TYR A 54 9.85 -24.80 -20.39
CA TYR A 54 11.20 -25.32 -20.64
C TYR A 54 11.15 -26.78 -21.09
N ASN A 55 11.85 -27.11 -22.19
CA ASN A 55 11.93 -28.46 -22.77
C ASN A 55 10.56 -29.15 -22.90
N GLY A 56 9.56 -28.45 -23.43
CA GLY A 56 8.20 -28.97 -23.64
C GLY A 56 7.35 -29.11 -22.37
N LYS A 57 7.90 -28.85 -21.18
CA LYS A 57 7.15 -28.78 -19.92
C LYS A 57 6.81 -27.34 -19.57
N SER A 58 5.70 -27.13 -18.85
CA SER A 58 5.36 -25.80 -18.34
C SER A 58 4.76 -25.86 -16.94
N VAL A 59 4.99 -24.79 -16.17
CA VAL A 59 4.38 -24.56 -14.85
C VAL A 59 3.77 -23.17 -14.86
N GLN A 60 2.59 -23.03 -14.26
CA GLN A 60 1.92 -21.75 -14.09
C GLN A 60 1.63 -21.44 -12.62
N ARG A 61 1.68 -20.14 -12.29
CA ARG A 61 1.30 -19.59 -10.99
C ARG A 61 0.55 -18.29 -11.19
N THR A 62 -0.44 -18.05 -10.35
CA THR A 62 -1.16 -16.77 -10.31
C THR A 62 -0.83 -16.07 -9.01
N ALA A 63 -0.39 -14.83 -9.10
CA ALA A 63 -0.30 -13.92 -7.96
C ALA A 63 -1.37 -12.85 -8.09
N ARG A 64 -2.02 -12.52 -6.97
CA ARG A 64 -2.91 -11.36 -6.91
C ARG A 64 -2.14 -10.18 -6.36
N PHE A 65 -2.35 -9.02 -6.96
CA PHE A 65 -1.74 -7.77 -6.52
C PHE A 65 -2.74 -6.65 -6.76
N GLY A 66 -2.59 -5.59 -5.99
CA GLY A 66 -3.36 -4.38 -6.19
C GLY A 66 -2.44 -3.17 -6.32
N PHE A 67 -2.77 -2.29 -7.24
CA PHE A 67 -2.14 -0.98 -7.36
C PHE A 67 -3.20 0.07 -7.04
N TYR A 68 -2.89 0.96 -6.11
CA TYR A 68 -3.67 2.19 -5.93
C TYR A 68 -2.87 3.31 -6.60
N TRP A 69 -2.98 3.48 -7.93
CA TRP A 69 -2.34 4.57 -8.66
C TRP A 69 -3.17 5.10 -9.83
N GLN A 70 -3.39 6.44 -9.82
CA GLN A 70 -3.72 7.38 -10.92
C GLN A 70 -4.83 6.94 -11.90
N PHE A 71 -6.05 7.47 -11.95
CA PHE A 71 -6.70 8.65 -11.44
C PHE A 71 -8.16 8.23 -11.25
N VAL A 72 -8.78 8.62 -10.15
CA VAL A 72 -10.15 8.24 -9.81
C VAL A 72 -10.24 6.77 -9.39
N PRO A 73 -10.44 6.49 -8.10
CA PRO A 73 -10.93 5.19 -7.67
C PRO A 73 -12.07 4.71 -8.59
N GLY A 74 -11.86 3.57 -9.26
CA GLY A 74 -12.67 3.10 -10.39
C GLY A 74 -14.12 2.74 -10.04
N THR A 75 -14.50 2.81 -8.77
CA THR A 75 -15.86 2.69 -8.25
C THR A 75 -16.11 3.70 -7.13
N GLU A 76 -17.38 3.99 -6.82
CA GLU A 76 -17.73 4.86 -5.69
C GLU A 76 -17.17 4.33 -4.35
N LYS A 77 -17.14 3.01 -4.16
CA LYS A 77 -16.57 2.40 -2.94
C LYS A 77 -15.08 2.67 -2.80
N ASP A 78 -14.36 2.61 -3.92
CA ASP A 78 -12.93 2.92 -3.94
C ASP A 78 -12.71 4.40 -3.62
N LEU A 79 -13.63 5.28 -4.06
CA LEU A 79 -13.55 6.73 -3.83
C LEU A 79 -13.81 7.08 -2.39
N ASP A 80 -14.80 6.44 -1.80
CA ASP A 80 -15.06 6.55 -0.38
C ASP A 80 -13.87 6.05 0.45
N LEU A 81 -13.25 4.93 0.06
CA LEU A 81 -12.06 4.43 0.75
C LEU A 81 -10.88 5.40 0.61
N ALA A 82 -10.60 5.88 -0.59
CA ALA A 82 -9.51 6.82 -0.85
C ALA A 82 -9.70 8.12 -0.06
N ILE A 83 -10.93 8.65 0.00
CA ILE A 83 -11.28 9.83 0.80
C ILE A 83 -11.16 9.55 2.30
N LYS A 84 -11.62 8.39 2.80
CA LYS A 84 -11.44 7.99 4.22
C LYS A 84 -9.96 7.95 4.59
N GLN A 85 -9.13 7.46 3.68
CA GLN A 85 -7.70 7.35 3.89
C GLN A 85 -7.01 8.71 3.93
N LEU A 86 -7.60 9.81 3.44
CA LEU A 86 -7.04 11.16 3.58
C LEU A 86 -6.99 11.67 5.03
N ARG A 87 -7.55 10.94 6.00
CA ARG A 87 -7.65 11.37 7.41
C ARG A 87 -6.36 11.81 8.09
N TYR A 88 -5.20 11.44 7.55
CA TYR A 88 -3.90 11.82 8.11
C TYR A 88 -3.38 13.15 7.58
N ILE A 89 -3.96 13.67 6.49
CA ILE A 89 -3.48 14.87 5.79
C ILE A 89 -4.58 15.87 5.40
N ALA A 90 -5.85 15.48 5.49
CA ALA A 90 -7.02 16.33 5.25
C ALA A 90 -7.79 16.59 6.55
N LYS A 91 -8.56 17.68 6.57
CA LYS A 91 -9.43 18.02 7.70
C LYS A 91 -10.54 16.98 7.86
N GLU A 92 -10.75 16.53 9.08
CA GLU A 92 -11.76 15.51 9.41
C GLU A 92 -13.17 15.94 8.98
N ASP A 93 -13.53 17.22 9.14
CA ASP A 93 -14.84 17.75 8.73
C ASP A 93 -15.06 17.66 7.22
N SER A 94 -14.03 17.92 6.41
CA SER A 94 -14.12 17.79 4.96
C SER A 94 -14.36 16.33 4.55
N ILE A 95 -13.61 15.40 5.14
CA ILE A 95 -13.78 13.96 4.91
C ILE A 95 -15.21 13.53 5.28
N LYS A 96 -15.67 13.88 6.50
CA LYS A 96 -17.02 13.55 6.98
C LYS A 96 -18.10 14.12 6.07
N TYR A 97 -17.95 15.37 5.62
CA TYR A 97 -18.91 16.01 4.73
C TYR A 97 -19.04 15.25 3.41
N TYR A 98 -17.95 15.01 2.70
CA TYR A 98 -18.01 14.38 1.37
C TYR A 98 -18.46 12.92 1.43
N LEU A 99 -18.04 12.17 2.45
CA LEU A 99 -18.47 10.78 2.60
C LEU A 99 -19.97 10.65 2.95
N LYS A 100 -20.53 11.60 3.71
CA LYS A 100 -21.92 11.53 4.17
C LYS A 100 -22.91 12.19 3.21
N LYS A 101 -22.50 13.28 2.55
CA LYS A 101 -23.40 14.17 1.79
C LYS A 101 -23.01 14.36 0.32
N GLY A 102 -21.77 14.05 -0.06
CA GLY A 102 -21.31 14.26 -1.43
C GLY A 102 -21.89 13.22 -2.39
N SER A 103 -22.33 13.67 -3.56
CA SER A 103 -22.50 12.80 -4.72
C SER A 103 -21.16 12.25 -5.21
N TYR A 104 -21.19 11.21 -6.06
CA TYR A 104 -19.98 10.65 -6.66
C TYR A 104 -19.13 11.71 -7.37
N GLU A 105 -19.73 12.61 -8.15
CA GLU A 105 -18.99 13.66 -8.86
C GLU A 105 -18.41 14.71 -7.90
N GLU A 106 -19.12 15.06 -6.82
CA GLU A 106 -18.60 15.98 -5.80
C GLU A 106 -17.42 15.37 -5.02
N LYS A 107 -17.51 14.09 -4.66
CA LYS A 107 -16.42 13.32 -4.04
C LYS A 107 -15.21 13.27 -4.95
N LYS A 108 -15.42 13.02 -6.24
CA LYS A 108 -14.35 12.94 -7.25
C LYS A 108 -13.67 14.29 -7.44
N ALA A 109 -14.46 15.36 -7.59
CA ALA A 109 -13.94 16.71 -7.71
C ALA A 109 -13.23 17.19 -6.44
N PHE A 110 -13.71 16.81 -5.26
CA PHE A 110 -13.01 17.05 -4.00
C PHE A 110 -11.65 16.35 -3.98
N PHE A 111 -11.62 15.06 -4.31
CA PHE A 111 -10.41 14.26 -4.33
C PHE A 111 -9.35 14.83 -5.28
N GLN A 112 -9.76 15.18 -6.51
CA GLN A 112 -8.88 15.79 -7.50
C GLN A 112 -8.32 17.13 -7.02
N ARG A 113 -9.19 18.06 -6.62
CA ARG A 113 -8.75 19.39 -6.13
C ARG A 113 -7.87 19.30 -4.88
N PHE A 114 -8.15 18.35 -3.99
CA PHE A 114 -7.34 18.14 -2.80
C PHE A 114 -5.90 17.81 -3.20
N TRP A 115 -5.71 16.86 -4.10
CA TRP A 115 -4.38 16.46 -4.54
C TRP A 115 -3.71 17.52 -5.41
N GLU A 116 -4.43 18.14 -6.36
CA GLU A 116 -3.92 19.28 -7.15
C GLU A 116 -3.37 20.40 -6.24
N SER A 117 -4.06 20.73 -5.15
CA SER A 117 -3.60 21.75 -4.18
C SER A 117 -2.36 21.35 -3.36
N LYS A 118 -2.00 20.06 -3.42
CA LYS A 118 -0.91 19.43 -2.66
C LYS A 118 0.23 18.97 -3.55
N ASP A 119 0.15 19.24 -4.84
CA ASP A 119 1.18 18.87 -5.82
C ASP A 119 2.47 19.67 -5.58
N PRO A 120 3.57 19.00 -5.19
CA PRO A 120 4.85 19.68 -5.02
C PRO A 120 5.45 20.15 -6.34
N ASN A 121 5.11 19.49 -7.45
CA ASN A 121 5.71 19.74 -8.75
C ASN A 121 4.68 19.57 -9.89
N PRO A 122 3.88 20.62 -10.17
CA PRO A 122 2.83 20.57 -11.19
C PRO A 122 3.36 20.47 -12.63
N ASP A 123 4.68 20.57 -12.83
CA ASP A 123 5.31 20.37 -14.14
C ASP A 123 5.42 18.89 -14.52
N THR A 124 5.10 17.97 -13.61
CA THR A 124 4.96 16.55 -13.93
C THR A 124 3.49 16.16 -14.06
N GLU A 125 3.22 15.12 -14.86
CA GLU A 125 1.86 14.55 -14.93
C GLU A 125 1.42 13.86 -13.63
N ALA A 126 2.34 13.64 -12.69
CA ALA A 126 2.15 12.76 -11.55
C ALA A 126 2.42 13.50 -10.24
N ASN A 127 1.38 13.67 -9.42
CA ASN A 127 1.52 14.26 -8.09
C ASN A 127 2.36 13.35 -7.17
N GLU A 128 3.62 13.69 -6.93
CA GLU A 128 4.57 12.81 -6.22
C GLU A 128 4.21 12.63 -4.74
N LEU A 129 3.57 13.64 -4.13
CA LEU A 129 3.10 13.53 -2.75
C LEU A 129 1.95 12.54 -2.64
N MET A 130 1.00 12.59 -3.58
CA MET A 130 -0.04 11.59 -3.69
C MET A 130 0.61 10.22 -3.85
N GLU A 131 1.55 10.08 -4.80
CA GLU A 131 2.40 8.89 -5.05
C GLU A 131 2.97 8.27 -3.76
N GLU A 132 3.67 9.06 -2.99
CA GLU A 132 4.25 8.56 -1.74
C GLU A 132 3.18 8.20 -0.70
N TYR A 133 2.09 8.97 -0.62
CA TYR A 133 1.04 8.78 0.38
C TYR A 133 0.31 7.43 0.23
N TYR A 134 -0.21 7.12 -0.96
CA TYR A 134 -0.88 5.83 -1.15
C TYR A 134 0.10 4.66 -1.20
N ARG A 135 1.38 4.89 -1.53
CA ARG A 135 2.41 3.86 -1.41
C ARG A 135 2.55 3.43 0.05
N ARG A 136 2.56 4.39 0.98
CA ARG A 136 2.60 4.11 2.42
C ARG A 136 1.33 3.44 2.93
N ILE A 137 0.15 3.85 2.44
CA ILE A 137 -1.12 3.17 2.76
C ILE A 137 -1.07 1.70 2.34
N ASN A 138 -0.61 1.42 1.12
CA ASN A 138 -0.55 0.05 0.60
C ASN A 138 0.45 -0.80 1.36
N TYR A 139 1.61 -0.22 1.68
CA TYR A 139 2.59 -0.87 2.55
C TYR A 139 1.99 -1.18 3.91
N ALA A 140 1.32 -0.22 4.54
CA ALA A 140 0.66 -0.41 5.83
C ALA A 140 -0.40 -1.52 5.77
N ASN A 141 -1.21 -1.57 4.71
CA ASN A 141 -2.17 -2.64 4.51
C ASN A 141 -1.51 -4.01 4.32
N GLY A 142 -0.39 -4.08 3.62
CA GLY A 142 0.34 -5.33 3.42
C GLY A 142 1.03 -5.85 4.68
N GLN A 143 1.50 -4.95 5.57
CA GLN A 143 2.35 -5.32 6.70
C GLN A 143 1.64 -5.28 8.07
N PHE A 144 0.64 -4.41 8.24
CA PHE A 144 0.07 -4.09 9.55
C PHE A 144 -1.44 -4.33 9.64
N SER A 145 -2.03 -5.03 8.67
CA SER A 145 -3.44 -5.44 8.76
C SER A 145 -3.65 -6.46 9.87
N SER A 146 -4.81 -6.37 10.52
CA SER A 146 -5.16 -7.20 11.67
C SER A 146 -6.66 -7.45 11.67
N SER A 147 -7.10 -8.68 11.96
CA SER A 147 -8.48 -8.99 12.40
C SER A 147 -9.61 -8.24 11.65
N GLY A 148 -9.53 -8.16 10.31
CA GLY A 148 -10.53 -7.49 9.47
C GLY A 148 -10.41 -5.96 9.37
N LEU A 149 -9.47 -5.35 10.09
CA LEU A 149 -9.04 -3.96 9.94
C LEU A 149 -7.91 -3.86 8.91
N GLY A 150 -8.07 -2.94 7.96
CA GLY A 150 -6.99 -2.58 7.04
C GLY A 150 -5.84 -1.93 7.81
N GLY A 151 -4.61 -2.34 7.50
CA GLY A 151 -3.41 -1.88 8.21
C GLY A 151 -3.23 -0.37 8.22
N TRP A 152 -3.79 0.37 7.25
CA TRP A 152 -3.83 1.83 7.27
C TRP A 152 -4.55 2.44 8.48
N ILE A 153 -5.40 1.67 9.17
CA ILE A 153 -6.16 2.08 10.37
C ILE A 153 -5.37 1.81 11.66
N THR A 154 -4.51 0.78 11.67
CA THR A 154 -3.78 0.36 12.87
C THR A 154 -2.78 1.41 13.31
N ASP A 155 -2.36 1.36 14.57
CA ASP A 155 -1.43 2.35 15.11
C ASP A 155 -0.08 2.32 14.38
N ARG A 156 0.48 1.14 14.08
CA ARG A 156 1.68 1.02 13.25
C ARG A 156 1.49 1.60 11.86
N GLY A 157 0.35 1.32 11.21
CA GLY A 157 0.05 1.90 9.90
C GLY A 157 -0.13 3.41 9.92
N ARG A 158 -0.80 3.95 10.94
CA ARG A 158 -0.95 5.40 11.15
C ARG A 158 0.41 6.09 11.25
N ILE A 159 1.29 5.58 12.12
CA ILE A 159 2.63 6.15 12.32
C ILE A 159 3.46 6.02 11.03
N PHE A 160 3.43 4.86 10.36
CA PHE A 160 4.13 4.67 9.10
C PHE A 160 3.64 5.60 7.99
N ILE A 161 2.32 5.84 7.87
CA ILE A 161 1.78 6.74 6.85
C ILE A 161 2.24 8.18 7.10
N LYS A 162 2.16 8.64 8.36
CA LYS A 162 2.52 10.01 8.74
C LYS A 162 4.02 10.28 8.59
N PHE A 163 4.87 9.36 9.07
CA PHE A 163 6.31 9.62 9.20
C PHE A 163 7.17 8.83 8.21
N GLY A 164 6.58 7.88 7.48
CA GLY A 164 7.30 7.03 6.54
C GLY A 164 8.00 5.86 7.23
N GLN A 165 9.01 5.33 6.54
CA GLN A 165 9.82 4.24 7.06
C GLN A 165 10.68 4.73 8.24
N PRO A 166 10.66 4.04 9.39
CA PRO A 166 11.56 4.35 10.49
C PRO A 166 13.01 4.06 10.11
N ASP A 167 13.94 4.82 10.70
CA ASP A 167 15.38 4.63 10.53
C ASP A 167 15.86 3.34 11.20
N ASP A 168 15.22 2.95 12.31
CA ASP A 168 15.50 1.72 13.05
C ASP A 168 14.22 1.10 13.62
N VAL A 169 14.17 -0.24 13.64
CA VAL A 169 13.08 -1.02 14.25
C VAL A 169 13.67 -2.12 15.12
N GLU A 170 13.57 -1.92 16.42
CA GLU A 170 13.93 -2.94 17.41
C GLU A 170 12.71 -3.81 17.71
N ARG A 171 12.89 -5.13 17.71
CA ARG A 171 11.80 -6.10 17.86
C ARG A 171 12.08 -7.04 19.01
N HIS A 172 11.10 -7.15 19.89
CA HIS A 172 11.14 -8.04 21.06
C HIS A 172 9.95 -8.99 20.99
N PRO A 173 9.97 -10.00 20.09
CA PRO A 173 8.85 -10.92 19.92
C PRO A 173 8.67 -11.88 21.10
N PHE A 174 9.74 -12.12 21.86
CA PHE A 174 9.75 -13.01 23.02
C PHE A 174 10.63 -12.43 24.12
N GLU A 175 10.01 -11.89 25.16
CA GLU A 175 10.70 -11.45 26.36
C GLU A 175 10.03 -12.00 27.61
N ALA A 176 10.85 -12.37 28.59
CA ALA A 176 10.34 -12.91 29.84
C ALA A 176 9.60 -11.80 30.61
N ASN A 177 8.33 -12.06 30.95
CA ASN A 177 7.47 -11.16 31.71
C ASN A 177 7.06 -9.85 31.00
N SER A 178 7.12 -9.79 29.66
CA SER A 178 6.57 -8.68 28.89
C SER A 178 5.73 -9.17 27.70
N TYR A 179 4.80 -8.33 27.26
CA TYR A 179 4.11 -8.53 25.98
C TYR A 179 5.10 -8.27 24.83
N PRO A 180 4.97 -8.94 23.67
CA PRO A 180 5.77 -8.61 22.51
C PRO A 180 5.68 -7.12 22.14
N TYR A 181 6.80 -6.49 21.80
CA TYR A 181 6.82 -5.07 21.44
C TYR A 181 7.82 -4.74 20.33
N GLU A 182 7.58 -3.61 19.68
CA GLU A 182 8.49 -3.00 18.71
C GLU A 182 8.78 -1.55 19.11
N ILE A 183 10.04 -1.12 18.94
CA ILE A 183 10.44 0.28 19.07
C ILE A 183 10.85 0.79 17.71
N TRP A 184 10.15 1.79 17.22
CA TRP A 184 10.46 2.46 15.96
C TRP A 184 11.13 3.79 16.23
N ARG A 185 12.26 4.05 15.58
CA ARG A 185 13.06 5.27 15.77
C ARG A 185 13.13 6.06 14.47
N TYR A 186 12.88 7.36 14.57
CA TYR A 186 12.98 8.34 13.49
C TYR A 186 13.99 9.40 13.94
N TYR A 187 15.28 9.20 13.63
CA TYR A 187 16.38 10.03 14.11
C TYR A 187 16.29 11.45 13.57
N SER A 188 15.98 11.60 12.29
CA SER A 188 15.83 12.92 11.65
C SER A 188 14.67 13.73 12.24
N LEU A 189 13.61 13.05 12.69
CA LEU A 189 12.44 13.66 13.33
C LEU A 189 12.58 13.76 14.85
N GLN A 190 13.61 13.16 15.43
CA GLN A 190 13.80 13.00 16.89
C GLN A 190 12.58 12.35 17.58
N LYS A 191 11.95 11.37 16.91
CA LYS A 191 10.76 10.67 17.41
C LYS A 191 11.05 9.20 17.65
N ASN A 192 10.46 8.66 18.70
CA ASN A 192 10.44 7.23 18.97
C ASN A 192 9.00 6.81 19.24
N PHE A 193 8.63 5.60 18.85
CA PHE A 193 7.31 5.03 19.10
C PHE A 193 7.45 3.61 19.62
N LEU A 194 6.81 3.32 20.74
CA LEU A 194 6.72 1.97 21.31
C LEU A 194 5.36 1.37 20.95
N PHE A 195 5.36 0.23 20.27
CA PHE A 195 4.14 -0.52 19.99
C PHE A 195 4.14 -1.85 20.74
N ILE A 196 3.00 -2.24 21.32
CA ILE A 196 2.89 -3.43 22.15
C ILE A 196 1.75 -4.31 21.64
N ASP A 197 2.03 -5.59 21.41
CA ASP A 197 1.02 -6.59 21.10
C ASP A 197 0.46 -7.21 22.38
N ARG A 198 -0.66 -6.67 22.84
CA ARG A 198 -1.35 -7.17 24.05
C ARG A 198 -2.23 -8.39 23.77
N THR A 199 -2.54 -8.65 22.50
CA THR A 199 -3.45 -9.72 22.10
C THR A 199 -2.69 -11.03 21.82
N GLY A 200 -1.41 -10.92 21.45
CA GLY A 200 -0.56 -12.03 21.04
C GLY A 200 -0.82 -12.49 19.61
N PHE A 201 -1.62 -11.74 18.84
CA PHE A 201 -2.01 -12.07 17.47
C PHE A 201 -1.33 -11.18 16.42
N GLY A 202 -0.34 -10.37 16.83
CA GLY A 202 0.36 -9.42 15.97
C GLY A 202 -0.28 -8.03 15.90
N ASP A 203 -1.15 -7.71 16.87
CA ASP A 203 -1.91 -6.46 16.91
C ASP A 203 -1.19 -5.47 17.82
N TYR A 204 -0.14 -4.88 17.26
CA TYR A 204 0.70 -3.93 17.99
C TYR A 204 0.04 -2.55 18.06
N ASP A 205 -0.42 -2.18 19.25
CA ASP A 205 -0.99 -0.87 19.56
C ASP A 205 0.09 0.09 20.05
N LEU A 206 -0.04 1.38 19.71
CA LEU A 206 0.87 2.41 20.19
C LEU A 206 0.69 2.58 21.70
N HIS A 207 1.80 2.52 22.43
CA HIS A 207 1.77 2.70 23.87
C HIS A 207 1.33 4.13 24.23
N PRO A 208 0.39 4.31 25.20
CA PRO A 208 -0.18 5.63 25.50
C PRO A 208 0.82 6.72 25.87
N SER A 209 1.99 6.34 26.42
CA SER A 209 3.08 7.28 26.71
C SER A 209 3.75 7.87 25.47
N TYR A 210 3.33 7.52 24.26
CA TYR A 210 3.86 8.03 23.01
C TYR A 210 2.78 8.77 22.18
N TYR A 211 1.57 8.95 22.71
CA TYR A 211 0.52 9.67 21.99
C TYR A 211 0.86 11.14 21.76
N TYR A 212 1.54 11.81 22.69
CA TYR A 212 1.95 13.21 22.50
C TYR A 212 3.03 13.37 21.42
N VAL A 213 3.95 12.39 21.30
CA VAL A 213 5.03 12.39 20.30
C VAL A 213 4.49 12.43 18.86
N GLU A 214 3.27 11.94 18.65
CA GLU A 214 2.63 11.97 17.35
C GLU A 214 2.16 13.38 16.91
N TYR A 215 1.88 14.28 17.85
CA TYR A 215 1.25 15.58 17.59
C TYR A 215 2.19 16.78 17.78
N GLU A 216 3.37 16.56 18.36
CA GLU A 216 4.49 17.51 18.36
C GLU A 216 5.16 17.61 16.98
#